data_AF-A0A8T7DZA4-F1
#
_entry.id   AF-A0A8T7DZA4-F1
#
_cell.length_a   1.000
_cell.length_b   1.000
_cell.length_c   1.000
_cell.angle_alpha   90.00
_cell.angle_beta   90.00
_cell.angle_gamma   90.00
#
_symmetry.space_group_name_H-M   'P 1'
#
loop_
_entity.id
_entity.type
_entity.pdbx_description
1 polymer ?
#
loop_
_entity_poly.entity_id
_entity_poly.type
_entity_poly.pdbx_seq_one_letter_code
_entity_poly.pdbx_strand_id
1 'polypeptide(L)' 'MSEGIVTVSYIGATILFILSLGGLSNQETARRGNLYGMTGMTIAILATVMGGAVTSYF' A
#
# COMPACT_ATOMS: atom_id res chain seq x y z
N MET A 1 0.80 -19.54 -0.06
CA MET A 1 1.67 -18.46 0.45
C MET A 1 2.00 -18.75 1.91
N SER A 2 3.23 -18.50 2.37
CA SER A 2 3.57 -18.66 3.79
C SER A 2 2.88 -17.58 4.62
N GLU A 3 2.21 -17.94 5.73
CA GLU A 3 1.51 -17.01 6.63
C GLU A 3 2.40 -15.85 7.10
N GLY A 4 3.70 -16.10 7.26
CA GLY A 4 4.68 -15.08 7.64
C GLY A 4 4.84 -13.98 6.58
N ILE A 5 4.80 -14.35 5.29
CA ILE A 5 4.88 -13.39 4.18
C ILE A 5 3.62 -12.53 4.11
N VAL A 6 2.45 -13.12 4.36
CA VAL A 6 1.16 -12.41 4.37
C VAL A 6 1.12 -11.41 5.53
N THR A 7 1.54 -11.83 6.72
CA THR A 7 1.58 -11.00 7.92
C THR A 7 2.52 -9.80 7.75
N VAL A 8 3.75 -10.03 7.28
CA VAL A 8 4.71 -8.95 7.01
C VAL A 8 4.20 -7.98 5.94
N SER A 9 3.49 -8.47 4.92
CA SER A 9 2.90 -7.63 3.87
C SER A 9 1.81 -6.71 4.42
N TYR A 10 0.93 -7.22 5.29
CA TYR A 10 -0.11 -6.39 5.95
C TYR A 10 0.48 -5.33 6.88
N ILE A 11 1.53 -5.68 7.63
CA ILE A 11 2.25 -4.74 8.49
C ILE A 11 2.89 -3.63 7.63
N GLY A 12 3.55 -4.00 6.53
CA GLY A 12 4.14 -3.04 5.59
C GLY A 12 3.09 -2.11 4.96
N ALA A 13 1.96 -2.65 4.53
CA ALA A 13 0.85 -1.88 3.97
C ALA A 13 0.28 -0.87 4.98
N THR A 14 0.13 -1.27 6.24
CA THR A 14 -0.38 -0.40 7.31
C THR A 14 0.54 0.79 7.57
N ILE A 15 1.87 0.58 7.58
CA ILE A 15 2.85 1.65 7.78
C ILE A 15 2.81 2.68 6.65
N LEU A 16 2.74 2.22 5.38
CA LEU A 16 2.62 3.10 4.22
C LEU A 16 1.35 3.96 4.26
N PHE A 17 0.24 3.39 4.75
CA PHE A 17 -1.02 4.10 4.88
C PHE A 17 -0.96 5.22 5.94
N ILE A 18 -0.31 4.95 7.08
CA ILE A 18 -0.10 5.93 8.16
C ILE A 18 0.75 7.11 7.65
N LEU A 19 1.83 6.83 6.91
CA LEU A 19 2.68 7.87 6.32
C LEU A 19 1.92 8.73 5.29
N SER A 20 1.03 8.13 4.51
CA SER A 20 0.16 8.86 3.56
C SER A 20 -0.76 9.84 4.29
N LEU A 21 -1.42 9.42 5.37
CA LEU A 21 -2.33 10.27 6.15
C LEU A 21 -1.61 11.48 6.77
N GLY A 22 -0.36 11.30 7.24
CA GLY A 22 0.47 12.39 7.74
C GLY A 22 0.81 13.45 6.68
N GLY A 23 1.05 13.02 5.43
CA GLY A 23 1.37 13.92 4.31
C GLY A 23 0.18 14.70 3.75
N LEU A 24 -1.05 14.18 3.93
CA LEU A 24 -2.31 14.82 3.50
C LEU A 24 -2.81 15.90 4.49
N SER A 25 -2.28 15.95 5.71
CA SER A 25 -2.72 16.85 6.78
C SER A 25 -2.28 18.33 6.60
N ASN A 26 -1.42 18.62 5.62
CA ASN A 26 -0.98 19.97 5.30
C ASN A 26 -1.27 20.29 3.81
N GLN A 27 -2.13 21.28 3.54
CA GLN A 27 -2.62 21.54 2.17
C GLN A 27 -1.52 21.94 1.17
N GLU A 28 -0.42 22.54 1.63
CA GLU A 28 0.71 22.93 0.78
C GLU A 28 1.57 21.73 0.36
N THR A 29 1.67 20.69 1.20
CA THR A 29 2.37 19.42 0.90
C THR A 29 1.43 18.32 0.41
N ALA A 30 0.11 18.52 0.47
CA ALA A 30 -0.90 17.52 0.09
C ALA A 30 -0.72 17.02 -1.34
N ARG A 31 -0.24 17.85 -2.28
CA ARG A 31 0.05 17.42 -3.65
C ARG A 31 1.21 16.42 -3.73
N ARG A 32 2.24 16.60 -2.89
CA ARG A 32 3.37 15.68 -2.76
C ARG A 32 2.96 14.43 -1.96
N GLY A 33 2.19 14.60 -0.89
CA GLY A 33 1.59 13.50 -0.12
C GLY A 33 0.71 12.59 -0.98
N ASN A 34 -0.11 13.17 -1.86
CA ASN A 34 -0.95 12.44 -2.80
C ASN A 34 -0.13 11.70 -3.87
N LEU A 35 0.99 12.28 -4.32
CA LEU A 35 1.93 11.58 -5.21
C LEU A 35 2.51 10.35 -4.50
N TYR A 36 3.02 10.49 -3.28
CA TYR A 36 3.52 9.36 -2.50
C TYR A 36 2.44 8.30 -2.24
N GLY A 37 1.21 8.72 -1.96
CA GLY A 37 0.04 7.84 -1.81
C GLY A 37 -0.31 7.08 -3.09
N MET A 38 -0.29 7.74 -4.26
CA MET A 38 -0.51 7.09 -5.56
C MET A 38 0.59 6.07 -5.89
N THR A 39 1.86 6.38 -5.62
CA THR A 39 2.95 5.42 -5.82
C THR A 39 2.80 4.21 -4.89
N GLY A 40 2.45 4.45 -3.61
CA GLY A 40 2.18 3.39 -2.64
C GLY A 40 0.99 2.51 -3.03
N MET A 41 -0.10 3.10 -3.51
CA MET A 41 -1.28 2.39 -4.00
C MET A 41 -0.94 1.52 -5.22
N THR A 42 -0.13 2.04 -6.15
CA THR A 42 0.32 1.30 -7.33
C THR A 42 1.16 0.07 -6.94
N ILE A 43 2.09 0.24 -6.00
CA ILE A 43 2.92 -0.86 -5.47
C ILE A 43 2.06 -1.90 -4.75
N ALA A 44 1.09 -1.46 -3.94
CA ALA A 44 0.18 -2.36 -3.24
C ALA A 44 -0.64 -3.20 -4.21
N ILE A 45 -1.22 -2.59 -5.26
CA ILE A 45 -1.97 -3.30 -6.29
C ILE A 45 -1.09 -4.33 -7.01
N LEU A 46 0.12 -3.95 -7.42
CA LEU A 46 1.06 -4.87 -8.07
C LEU A 46 1.44 -6.03 -7.16
N ALA A 47 1.72 -5.76 -5.89
CA ALA A 47 2.03 -6.79 -4.90
C ALA A 47 0.84 -7.75 -4.66
N THR A 48 -0.40 -7.26 -4.65
CA THR A 48 -1.61 -8.09 -4.52
C THR A 48 -1.83 -8.98 -5.75
N VAL A 49 -1.64 -8.44 -6.96
CA VAL A 49 -1.78 -9.19 -8.20
C VAL A 49 -0.70 -10.26 -8.33
N MET A 50 0.57 -9.90 -8.04
CA MET A 50 1.70 -10.85 -8.10
C MET A 50 1.75 -11.82 -6.93
N GLY A 51 1.23 -11.42 -5.76
CA GLY A 51 1.21 -12.25 -4.55
C GLY A 51 0.29 -13.46 -4.66
N GLY A 52 -0.60 -13.52 -5.66
CA GLY A 52 -1.47 -14.67 -5.86
C GLY A 52 -2.77 -14.61 -5.06
N ALA A 53 -3.14 -13.46 -4.49
CA ALA A 53 -4.49 -13.25 -3.94
C ALA A 53 -5.58 -13.26 -5.04
N VAL A 54 -5.18 -13.09 -6.31
CA VAL A 54 -6.04 -13.11 -7.50
C VAL A 54 -6.21 -14.54 -8.08
N THR A 55 -5.84 -15.58 -7.33
CA THR A 55 -6.07 -16.98 -7.74
C THR A 55 -7.49 -17.48 -7.47
N SER A 56 -8.35 -16.68 -6.82
CA SER A 56 -9.72 -17.06 -6.42
C SER A 56 -10.82 -16.77 -7.46
N TYR A 57 -10.46 -16.37 -8.68
CA TYR A 57 -11.41 -16.11 -9.77
C TYR A 57 -11.64 -17.32 -10.72
N PHE A 58 -11.12 -18.50 -10.36
CA PHE A 58 -11.41 -19.78 -11.03
C PHE A 58 -11.72 -20.88 -10.00
#